data_AF-A0A1F3V187-F1
#
_entry.id   AF-A0A1F3V187-F1
#
_cell.length_a   1.000
_cell.length_b   1.000
_cell.length_c   1.000
_cell.angle_alpha   90.00
_cell.angle_beta   90.00
_cell.angle_gamma   90.00
#
_symmetry.space_group_name_H-M   'P 1'
#
loop_
_entity.id
_entity.type
_entity.pdbx_description
1 polymer ?
#
loop_
_entity_poly.entity_id
_entity_poly.type
_entity_poly.pdbx_seq_one_letter_code
_entity_poly.pdbx_strand_id
1 'polypeptide(L)'
;MQELKTVLDTIMSNDEQANFYRFVVYLGEEKGLGKIEKTKTIGMAYLKDGHATYTVRLWTLLNERFYLIPHKSDVGRYYIMTREANKFSESRKKYFWNIVGMARVDAANGYMRLDFDLIEKTIYMSIYPEMKESSSTLAHPNTFMDAA
;
A
#
# COMPACT_ATOMS: atom_id res chain seq x y z
N MET A 1 -18.88 27.22 15.13
CA MET A 1 -18.73 25.80 15.56
C MET A 1 -19.64 24.85 14.78
N GLN A 2 -20.87 25.25 14.42
CA GLN A 2 -21.82 24.38 13.71
C GLN A 2 -21.43 24.12 12.24
N GLU A 3 -20.93 25.13 11.54
CA GLU A 3 -20.55 25.01 10.12
C GLU A 3 -19.35 24.09 9.89
N LEU A 4 -18.38 24.07 10.81
CA LEU A 4 -17.22 23.17 10.73
C LEU A 4 -17.66 21.70 10.83
N LYS A 5 -18.66 21.43 11.68
CA LYS A 5 -19.23 20.10 11.88
C LYS A 5 -19.98 19.65 10.62
N THR A 6 -20.74 20.55 10.00
CA THR A 6 -21.45 20.29 8.74
C THR A 6 -20.49 20.04 7.58
N VAL A 7 -19.37 20.78 7.49
CA VAL A 7 -18.33 20.53 6.46
C VAL A 7 -17.63 19.20 6.69
N LEU A 8 -17.28 18.86 7.94
CA LEU A 8 -16.73 17.55 8.30
C LEU A 8 -17.70 16.41 7.97
N ASP A 9 -18.98 16.52 8.35
CA ASP A 9 -20.01 15.51 8.06
C ASP A 9 -20.30 15.39 6.55
N THR A 10 -20.16 16.47 5.79
CA THR A 10 -20.34 16.46 4.31
C THR A 10 -19.14 15.84 3.60
N ILE A 11 -17.91 16.07 4.09
CA ILE A 11 -16.71 15.38 3.60
C ILE A 11 -16.76 13.89 3.98
N MET A 12 -17.25 13.57 5.17
CA MET A 12 -17.38 12.19 5.67
C MET A 12 -18.56 11.41 5.08
N SER A 13 -19.57 12.07 4.50
CA SER A 13 -20.72 11.41 3.85
C SER A 13 -20.56 11.21 2.34
N ASN A 14 -19.72 12.01 1.66
CA ASN A 14 -19.44 11.85 0.23
C ASN A 14 -18.38 10.78 -0.09
N ASP A 15 -17.64 10.32 0.91
CA ASP A 15 -16.76 9.15 0.79
C ASP A 15 -17.54 7.96 1.35
N GLU A 16 -18.41 7.37 0.52
CA GLU A 16 -19.06 6.09 0.82
C GLU A 16 -18.02 5.16 1.47
N GLN A 17 -18.25 4.80 2.74
CA GLN A 17 -17.33 4.07 3.63
C GLN A 17 -16.49 3.06 2.85
N ALA A 18 -15.35 3.50 2.34
CA ALA A 18 -14.54 2.67 1.47
C ALA A 18 -13.95 1.58 2.37
N ASN A 19 -14.39 0.34 2.17
CA ASN A 19 -13.82 -0.78 2.88
C ASN A 19 -12.37 -0.94 2.40
N PHE A 20 -11.43 -0.86 3.33
CA PHE A 20 -10.03 -1.16 3.06
C PHE A 20 -9.68 -2.50 3.69
N TYR A 21 -9.02 -3.34 2.92
CA TYR A 21 -8.37 -4.55 3.42
C TYR A 21 -6.92 -4.21 3.79
N ARG A 22 -6.48 -4.61 4.98
CA ARG A 22 -5.11 -4.40 5.45
C ARG A 22 -4.32 -5.70 5.44
N PHE A 23 -3.10 -5.66 4.94
CA PHE A 23 -2.20 -6.81 4.83
C PHE A 23 -0.87 -6.47 5.50
N VAL A 24 -0.28 -7.45 6.16
CA VAL A 24 0.96 -7.23 6.92
C VAL A 24 2.15 -7.34 5.99
N VAL A 25 3.08 -6.38 6.08
CA VAL A 25 4.36 -6.42 5.36
C VAL A 25 5.49 -6.68 6.36
N TYR A 26 6.32 -7.68 6.07
CA TYR A 26 7.29 -8.19 7.03
C TYR A 26 8.57 -8.71 6.35
N LEU A 27 9.66 -8.70 7.10
CA LEU A 27 10.85 -9.48 6.80
C LEU A 27 10.65 -10.91 7.26
N GLY A 28 11.21 -11.85 6.51
CA GLY A 28 11.17 -13.26 6.86
C GLY A 28 12.35 -14.02 6.29
N GLU A 29 12.57 -15.21 6.82
CA GLU A 29 13.58 -16.15 6.34
C GLU A 29 12.89 -17.42 5.89
N GLU A 30 13.36 -17.99 4.77
CA GLU A 30 12.84 -19.25 4.28
C GLU A 30 13.42 -20.41 5.09
N LYS A 31 12.56 -21.08 5.87
CA LYS A 31 12.93 -22.25 6.67
C LYS A 31 12.44 -23.53 6.03
N GLY A 32 13.01 -23.87 4.87
CA GLY A 32 12.72 -25.11 4.13
C GLY A 32 11.25 -25.25 3.68
N LEU A 33 11.03 -26.05 2.62
CA LEU A 33 9.67 -26.35 2.10
C LEU A 33 8.79 -25.10 1.83
N GLY A 34 9.38 -23.95 1.49
CA GLY A 34 8.64 -22.70 1.21
C GLY A 34 8.00 -22.04 2.44
N LYS A 35 8.26 -22.53 3.66
CA LYS A 35 7.72 -21.92 4.88
C LYS A 35 8.55 -20.69 5.24
N ILE A 36 7.91 -19.53 5.21
CA ILE A 36 8.54 -18.27 5.65
C ILE A 36 8.30 -18.08 7.14
N GLU A 37 9.38 -18.04 7.91
CA GLU A 37 9.33 -17.60 9.29
C GLU A 37 9.42 -16.07 9.31
N LYS A 38 8.34 -15.43 9.75
CA LYS A 38 8.29 -13.98 9.92
C LYS A 38 9.24 -13.55 11.04
N THR A 39 10.19 -12.70 10.72
CA THR A 39 11.17 -12.17 11.69
C THR A 39 10.75 -10.80 12.23
N LYS A 40 10.28 -9.89 11.37
CA LYS A 40 9.92 -8.52 11.78
C LYS A 40 8.85 -7.91 10.88
N THR A 41 7.78 -7.36 11.47
CA THR A 41 6.85 -6.49 10.73
C THR A 41 7.54 -5.16 10.41
N ILE A 42 7.50 -4.74 9.15
CA ILE A 42 8.14 -3.50 8.68
C ILE A 42 7.16 -2.55 7.99
N GLY A 43 5.90 -2.92 7.86
CA GLY A 43 4.91 -2.07 7.21
C GLY A 43 3.55 -2.72 7.07
N MET A 44 2.70 -2.03 6.33
CA MET A 44 1.34 -2.46 6.00
C MET A 44 1.04 -2.17 4.53
N ALA A 45 0.22 -3.02 3.93
CA ALA A 45 -0.37 -2.78 2.63
C ALA A 45 -1.88 -2.65 2.73
N TYR A 46 -2.47 -1.84 1.86
CA TYR A 46 -3.89 -1.52 1.86
C TYR A 46 -4.47 -1.75 0.48
N LEU A 47 -5.60 -2.44 0.40
CA LEU A 47 -6.37 -2.59 -0.83
C LEU A 47 -7.75 -1.98 -0.61
N LYS A 48 -8.09 -0.96 -1.40
CA LYS A 48 -9.46 -0.43 -1.42
C LYS A 48 -10.36 -1.44 -2.12
N ASP A 49 -11.53 -1.70 -1.54
CA ASP A 49 -12.51 -2.60 -2.14
C ASP A 49 -12.87 -2.15 -3.57
N GLY A 50 -13.00 -3.12 -4.48
CA GLY A 50 -13.19 -2.87 -5.92
C GLY A 50 -11.95 -2.39 -6.70
N HIS A 51 -10.80 -2.17 -6.04
CA HIS A 51 -9.54 -1.84 -6.71
C HIS A 51 -8.58 -3.03 -6.76
N ALA A 52 -7.68 -3.03 -7.76
CA ALA A 52 -6.66 -4.07 -7.93
C ALA A 52 -5.24 -3.61 -7.52
N THR A 53 -5.08 -2.35 -7.11
CA THR A 53 -3.78 -1.78 -6.73
C THR A 53 -3.64 -1.73 -5.22
N TYR A 54 -2.63 -2.40 -4.68
CA TYR A 54 -2.27 -2.26 -3.28
C TYR A 54 -1.46 -0.99 -3.06
N THR A 55 -1.70 -0.29 -1.96
CA THR A 55 -0.82 0.78 -1.45
C THR A 55 0.01 0.21 -0.31
N VAL A 56 1.34 0.19 -0.47
CA VAL A 56 2.29 -0.34 0.51
C VAL A 56 2.99 0.83 1.21
N ARG A 57 3.04 0.77 2.54
CA ARG A 57 3.81 1.69 3.39
C ARG A 57 4.82 0.89 4.20
N LEU A 58 6.09 1.22 4.01
CA LEU A 58 7.18 0.70 4.83
C LEU A 58 7.50 1.73 5.92
N TRP A 59 7.53 1.32 7.18
CA TRP A 59 7.83 2.20 8.31
C TRP A 59 9.28 2.72 8.29
N THR A 60 10.17 2.05 7.53
CA THR A 60 11.55 2.52 7.31
C THR A 60 11.64 3.64 6.28
N LEU A 61 10.60 3.88 5.48
CA LEU A 61 10.54 4.90 4.43
C LEU A 61 9.28 5.75 4.63
N LEU A 62 9.25 6.52 5.72
CA LEU A 62 8.05 7.16 6.28
C LEU A 62 7.27 8.05 5.29
N ASN A 63 7.97 8.72 4.37
CA ASN A 63 7.36 9.65 3.42
C ASN A 63 6.99 8.98 2.08
N GLU A 64 7.43 7.76 1.85
CA GLU A 64 7.28 7.08 0.58
C GLU A 64 6.02 6.20 0.57
N ARG A 65 5.40 6.13 -0.60
CA ARG A 65 4.28 5.22 -0.86
C ARG A 65 4.63 4.37 -2.08
N PHE A 66 4.57 3.07 -1.89
CA PHE A 66 4.74 2.12 -2.98
C PHE A 66 3.39 1.57 -3.40
N TYR A 67 3.29 1.16 -4.65
CA TYR A 67 2.07 0.64 -5.23
C TYR A 67 2.36 -0.68 -5.92
N LEU A 68 1.56 -1.70 -5.61
CA LEU A 68 1.62 -2.98 -6.32
C LEU A 68 0.59 -2.95 -7.44
N ILE A 69 1.05 -2.86 -8.68
CA ILE A 69 0.19 -2.83 -9.87
C ILE A 69 0.23 -4.20 -10.54
N PRO A 70 -0.91 -4.87 -10.74
CA PRO A 70 -0.94 -6.21 -11.34
C PRO A 70 -0.37 -6.20 -12.76
N HIS A 71 0.38 -7.23 -13.08
CA HIS A 71 0.87 -7.46 -14.44
C HIS A 71 -0.31 -7.83 -15.35
N LYS A 72 -0.35 -7.26 -16.57
CA LYS A 72 -1.51 -7.44 -17.47
C LYS A 72 -1.70 -8.87 -17.98
N SER A 73 -0.62 -9.65 -18.05
CA SER A 73 -0.63 -11.00 -18.63
C SER A 73 -0.24 -12.12 -17.65
N ASP A 74 0.18 -11.79 -16.43
CA ASP A 74 0.59 -12.80 -15.43
C ASP A 74 -0.15 -12.54 -14.12
N VAL A 75 -1.12 -13.41 -13.81
CA VAL A 75 -2.07 -13.27 -12.71
C VAL A 75 -1.40 -13.41 -11.32
N GLY A 76 -0.13 -13.80 -11.25
CA GLY A 76 0.63 -13.87 -10.00
C GLY A 76 1.69 -12.78 -9.83
N ARG A 77 1.84 -11.86 -10.78
CA ARG A 77 2.92 -10.85 -10.76
C ARG A 77 2.39 -9.44 -10.63
N TYR A 78 3.17 -8.63 -9.91
CA TYR A 78 2.91 -7.21 -9.73
C TYR A 78 4.19 -6.43 -9.98
N TYR A 79 4.06 -5.21 -10.50
CA TYR A 79 5.11 -4.21 -10.45
C TYR A 79 5.04 -3.47 -9.12
N ILE A 80 6.20 -3.26 -8.49
CA ILE A 80 6.33 -2.32 -7.38
C ILE A 80 6.66 -0.97 -7.99
N MET A 81 5.83 0.03 -7.75
CA MET A 81 6.01 1.37 -8.31
C MET A 81 5.98 2.46 -7.25
N THR A 82 6.69 3.54 -7.50
CA THR A 82 6.56 4.81 -6.75
C THR A 82 6.06 5.92 -7.67
N ARG A 83 5.56 7.01 -7.09
CA ARG A 83 5.11 8.21 -7.80
C ARG A 83 6.01 9.38 -7.49
N GLU A 84 6.49 10.05 -8.53
CA GLU A 84 7.17 11.34 -8.40
C GLU A 84 6.24 12.46 -8.86
N ALA A 85 6.18 13.56 -8.10
CA ALA A 85 5.43 14.74 -8.50
C ALA A 85 6.05 15.36 -9.76
N ASN A 86 5.20 15.66 -10.73
CA ASN A 86 5.67 16.36 -11.92
C ASN A 86 5.98 17.81 -11.58
N LYS A 87 7.24 18.21 -11.78
CA LYS A 87 7.71 19.58 -11.53
C LYS A 87 7.38 20.54 -12.67
N PHE A 88 6.87 20.04 -13.79
CA PHE A 88 6.55 20.82 -14.97
C PHE A 88 5.07 21.24 -14.96
N SER A 89 4.82 22.55 -14.80
CA SER A 89 3.48 23.13 -14.66
C SER A 89 2.60 22.97 -15.90
N GLU A 90 3.20 22.84 -17.09
CA GLU A 90 2.47 22.68 -18.35
C GLU A 90 2.04 21.23 -18.65
N SER A 91 2.52 20.27 -17.86
CA SER A 91 2.17 18.87 -18.08
C SER A 91 0.79 18.55 -17.53
N ARG A 92 -0.05 17.92 -18.36
CA ARG A 92 -1.36 17.39 -17.93
C ARG A 92 -1.27 16.26 -16.91
N LYS A 93 -0.09 15.66 -16.70
CA LYS A 93 0.10 14.54 -15.76
C LYS A 93 0.70 15.04 -14.45
N LYS A 94 -0.05 14.89 -13.36
CA LYS A 94 0.37 15.27 -12.00
C LYS A 94 1.56 14.46 -11.47
N TYR A 95 1.68 13.19 -11.89
CA TYR A 95 2.70 12.28 -11.39
C TYR A 95 3.34 11.46 -12.51
N PHE A 96 4.61 11.11 -12.31
CA PHE A 96 5.31 10.06 -13.04
C PHE A 96 5.34 8.78 -12.21
N TRP A 97 5.23 7.65 -12.90
CA TRP A 97 5.27 6.33 -12.27
C TRP A 97 6.59 5.66 -12.60
N ASN A 98 7.34 5.27 -11.56
CA ASN A 98 8.63 4.62 -11.69
C ASN A 98 8.54 3.21 -11.13
N ILE A 99 8.99 2.21 -11.90
CA ILE A 99 9.14 0.83 -11.42
C ILE A 99 10.38 0.79 -10.53
N VAL A 100 10.24 0.18 -9.35
CA VAL A 100 11.30 0.05 -8.33
C VAL A 100 11.43 -1.39 -7.80
N GLY A 101 10.84 -2.34 -8.52
CA GLY A 101 10.86 -3.75 -8.17
C GLY A 101 9.71 -4.53 -8.77
N MET A 102 9.67 -5.81 -8.42
CA MET A 102 8.62 -6.75 -8.81
C MET A 102 8.13 -7.53 -7.60
N ALA A 103 6.91 -8.02 -7.68
CA ALA A 103 6.37 -8.89 -6.66
C ALA A 103 5.70 -10.11 -7.28
N ARG A 104 5.76 -11.23 -6.55
CA ARG A 104 5.21 -12.51 -6.97
C ARG A 104 4.40 -13.16 -5.86
N VAL A 105 3.20 -13.59 -6.20
CA VAL A 105 2.29 -14.30 -5.31
C VAL A 105 2.69 -15.76 -5.23
N ASP A 106 2.80 -16.26 -3.99
CA ASP A 106 2.83 -17.67 -3.65
C ASP A 106 1.56 -18.00 -2.85
N ALA A 107 0.51 -18.34 -3.58
CA ALA A 107 -0.79 -18.65 -2.98
C ALA A 107 -0.76 -19.93 -2.14
N ALA A 108 0.11 -20.89 -2.49
CA ALA A 108 0.24 -22.15 -1.76
C ALA A 108 0.79 -21.92 -0.35
N ASN A 109 1.72 -20.98 -0.22
CA ASN A 109 2.35 -20.64 1.06
C ASN A 109 1.74 -19.38 1.74
N GLY A 110 0.77 -18.73 1.11
CA GLY A 110 -0.01 -17.65 1.73
C GLY A 110 0.68 -16.28 1.78
N TYR A 111 1.69 -16.05 0.94
CA TYR A 111 2.43 -14.79 0.92
C TYR A 111 2.69 -14.29 -0.50
N MET A 112 3.01 -13.00 -0.60
CA MET A 112 3.57 -12.38 -1.78
C MET A 112 4.99 -11.93 -1.45
N ARG A 113 5.97 -12.34 -2.26
CA ARG A 113 7.35 -11.87 -2.16
C ARG A 113 7.46 -10.52 -2.87
N LEU A 114 8.01 -9.53 -2.17
CA LEU A 114 8.25 -8.18 -2.68
C LEU A 114 9.76 -8.00 -2.88
N ASP A 115 10.20 -8.02 -4.13
CA ASP A 115 11.59 -7.85 -4.53
C ASP A 115 11.80 -6.40 -4.99
N PHE A 116 12.26 -5.55 -4.07
CA PHE A 116 12.63 -4.17 -4.35
C PHE A 116 14.05 -4.11 -4.91
N ASP A 117 14.27 -3.34 -5.98
CA ASP A 117 15.56 -3.30 -6.68
C ASP A 117 16.71 -2.79 -5.80
N LEU A 118 16.42 -1.89 -4.84
CA LEU A 118 17.40 -1.25 -3.97
C LEU A 118 17.42 -1.79 -2.52
N ILE A 119 16.59 -2.78 -2.20
CA ILE A 119 16.54 -3.37 -0.85
C ILE A 119 16.99 -4.82 -0.94
N GLU A 120 18.18 -5.12 -0.42
CA GLU A 120 18.76 -6.46 -0.47
C GLU A 120 18.00 -7.49 0.39
N LYS A 121 17.28 -7.01 1.41
CA LYS A 121 16.49 -7.89 2.29
C LYS A 121 15.21 -8.32 1.61
N THR A 122 14.89 -9.61 1.71
CA THR A 122 13.64 -10.15 1.19
C THR A 122 12.47 -9.69 2.05
N ILE A 123 11.51 -9.02 1.40
CA ILE A 123 10.28 -8.52 2.02
C ILE A 123 9.13 -9.42 1.57
N TYR A 124 8.21 -9.69 2.48
CA TYR A 124 7.01 -10.47 2.25
C TYR A 124 5.77 -9.67 2.66
N MET A 125 4.65 -9.99 2.03
CA MET A 125 3.33 -9.46 2.35
C MET A 125 2.35 -10.63 2.51
N SER A 126 1.47 -10.59 3.51
CA SER A 126 0.38 -11.57 3.60
C SER A 126 -0.61 -11.39 2.44
N ILE A 127 -1.13 -12.47 1.88
CA ILE A 127 -2.20 -12.39 0.84
C ILE A 127 -3.60 -12.38 1.44
N TYR A 128 -3.71 -12.71 2.73
CA TYR A 128 -4.94 -12.64 3.49
C TYR A 128 -4.91 -11.38 4.37
N PRO A 129 -6.02 -10.63 4.43
CA PRO A 129 -6.06 -9.42 5.22
C PRO A 129 -6.13 -9.74 6.72
N GLU A 130 -5.56 -8.87 7.56
CA GLU A 130 -5.95 -8.81 8.97
C GLU A 130 -7.44 -8.45 9.05
N MET A 131 -8.16 -8.98 10.04
CA MET A 131 -9.60 -8.77 10.22
C MET A 131 -10.02 -7.33 9.89
N LYS A 132 -11.13 -7.18 9.14
CA LYS A 132 -11.64 -5.89 8.66
C LYS A 132 -11.72 -4.90 9.84
N GLU A 133 -10.80 -3.94 9.89
CA GLU A 133 -10.96 -2.79 10.77
C GLU A 133 -11.95 -1.84 10.12
N SER A 134 -13.02 -1.51 10.84
CA SER A 134 -13.98 -0.48 10.42
C SER A 134 -13.25 0.84 10.20
N SER A 135 -13.62 1.57 9.14
CA SER A 135 -13.00 2.82 8.67
C SER A 135 -12.84 3.94 9.72
N SER A 136 -13.38 3.77 10.92
CA SER A 136 -13.29 4.69 12.06
C SER A 136 -11.90 4.81 12.71
N THR A 137 -10.97 3.87 12.48
CA THR A 137 -9.65 3.86 13.14
C THR A 137 -8.48 4.32 12.27
N LEU A 138 -8.71 4.55 10.97
CA LEU A 138 -7.65 5.02 10.07
C LEU A 138 -7.58 6.56 10.10
N ALA A 139 -6.61 7.09 10.84
CA ALA A 139 -6.21 8.49 10.71
C ALA A 139 -5.83 8.76 9.25
N HIS A 140 -6.56 9.68 8.62
CA HIS A 140 -6.36 10.07 7.23
C HIS A 140 -4.97 10.71 7.10
N PRO A 141 -4.07 10.21 6.23
CA PRO A 141 -2.67 10.63 6.26
C PRO A 141 -2.37 11.92 5.49
N ASN A 142 -3.28 12.90 5.48
CA ASN A 142 -3.13 14.13 4.67
C ASN A 142 -3.47 15.44 5.40
N THR A 143 -3.56 15.48 6.74
CA THR A 143 -3.92 16.71 7.47
C THR A 143 -2.74 17.55 7.99
N PHE A 144 -1.51 17.34 7.50
CA PHE A 144 -0.31 18.08 7.97
C PHE A 144 0.41 18.90 6.89
N MET A 145 -0.26 19.28 5.82
CA MET A 145 0.24 20.31 4.91
C MET A 145 -0.91 21.24 4.56
N ASP A 146 -1.17 22.19 5.45
CA ASP A 146 -1.69 23.54 5.16
C ASP A 146 -1.89 24.26 6.51
N ALA A 147 -0.78 24.67 7.11
CA ALA A 147 -0.80 25.68 8.18
C ALA A 147 0.55 26.43 8.16
N ALA A 148 0.49 27.63 7.56
CA ALA A 148 1.36 28.80 7.71
C ALA A 148 2.85 28.66 7.31
#